data_AF-A0A1C6CYW6-F1
#
_entry.id   AF-A0A1C6CYW6-F1
#
_cell.length_a   1.000
_cell.length_b   1.000
_cell.length_c   1.000
_cell.angle_alpha   90.00
_cell.angle_beta   90.00
_cell.angle_gamma   90.00
#
_symmetry.space_group_name_H-M   'P 1'
#
loop_
_entity.id
_entity.type
_entity.pdbx_description
1 polymer ?
#
loop_
_entity_poly.entity_id
_entity_poly.type
_entity_poly.pdbx_seq_one_letter_code
_entity_poly.pdbx_strand_id
1 'polypeptide(L)'
;MKQYETIIGLEVHVELATRTKIFCGCSTAFGGTPNTHTCPVCTGMPGSLPVLNKKVVEFALRAGLATNCSINQYCKFDRKNYFYPDNPQNYQISQLYLPICHDGFVEIETEAGKKKVRIHEMHMEEDAGKLIHDEWEDCSLVDYNRSGVPLIEIVSEPDMRSADEVIAYLEKLRCTMQYLGVSDCKLQEGSMRADVNLSVRVAGSDTLGTRTEMKNLNSFKAIAHAIEGERERQIELLEMGKSVTQETRRWDDNKESSHAMRSKEDAKDYRYFPDPDLPPIHISDEWIAKIRSELPEFREEKAARYQSEFGLPEYDSQILTESRHLAALFEDVATLSGNPKKAANWFMVEVLRLMKEKGIEAEKLRFTPQHLADLLTMVDKKEVSPQNAKKVFEKVFDEDVDPVAYVEEHGLKIVEDTGLLSSTISRILDENPGPLSELLGGKEKVMGFFVGQIMKEMKGKANPASVREALLAEVEKRK
;
A
#
# COMPACT_ATOMS: atom_id res chain seq x y z
N MET A 1 38.04 14.19 -10.90
CA MET A 1 36.85 13.54 -11.49
C MET A 1 35.80 14.60 -11.73
N LYS A 2 35.07 14.52 -12.85
CA LYS A 2 33.93 15.42 -13.08
C LYS A 2 32.81 15.02 -12.13
N GLN A 3 32.08 15.97 -11.59
CA GLN A 3 30.86 15.66 -10.84
C GLN A 3 29.72 15.51 -11.84
N TYR A 4 28.94 14.43 -11.72
CA TYR A 4 27.77 14.18 -12.56
C TYR A 4 26.50 14.29 -11.71
N GLU A 5 25.44 14.80 -12.32
CA GLU A 5 24.08 14.74 -11.78
C GLU A 5 23.23 13.78 -12.60
N THR A 6 22.37 13.04 -11.91
CA THR A 6 21.44 12.07 -12.51
C THR A 6 20.11 12.76 -12.77
N ILE A 7 19.53 12.55 -13.95
CA ILE A 7 18.22 13.04 -14.33
C ILE A 7 17.33 11.85 -14.61
N ILE A 8 16.21 11.76 -13.89
CA ILE A 8 15.31 10.62 -13.94
C ILE A 8 13.88 11.10 -14.20
N GLY A 9 13.22 10.45 -15.17
CA GLY A 9 11.78 10.50 -15.39
C GLY A 9 11.19 9.09 -15.37
N LEU A 10 9.90 8.97 -15.12
CA LEU A 10 9.21 7.69 -14.98
C LEU A 10 8.00 7.62 -15.91
N GLU A 11 7.77 6.42 -16.43
CA GLU A 11 6.51 6.02 -17.07
C GLU A 11 5.86 4.97 -16.16
N VAL A 12 4.80 5.35 -15.45
CA VAL A 12 4.15 4.49 -14.46
C VAL A 12 2.80 4.02 -14.98
N HIS A 13 2.62 2.71 -15.13
CA HIS A 13 1.33 2.12 -15.50
C HIS A 13 0.61 1.62 -14.25
N VAL A 14 -0.67 1.96 -14.12
CA VAL A 14 -1.53 1.54 -13.02
C VAL A 14 -2.75 0.83 -13.58
N GLU A 15 -2.94 -0.45 -13.23
CA GLU A 15 -4.19 -1.17 -13.52
C GLU A 15 -5.33 -0.62 -12.66
N LEU A 16 -6.43 -0.27 -13.32
CA LEU A 16 -7.60 0.24 -12.65
C LEU A 16 -8.49 -0.90 -12.15
N ALA A 17 -8.83 -0.86 -10.86
CA ALA A 17 -9.68 -1.82 -10.12
C ALA A 17 -11.18 -1.71 -10.49
N THR A 18 -11.48 -1.62 -11.78
CA THR A 18 -12.84 -1.70 -12.32
C THR A 18 -13.30 -3.15 -12.37
N ARG A 19 -14.61 -3.41 -12.44
CA ARG A 19 -15.16 -4.78 -12.58
C ARG A 19 -15.08 -5.32 -14.00
N THR A 20 -15.12 -4.42 -14.99
CA THR A 20 -15.18 -4.76 -16.42
C THR A 20 -14.06 -4.07 -17.17
N LYS A 21 -13.59 -4.71 -18.24
CA LYS A 21 -12.54 -4.20 -19.14
C LYS A 21 -12.84 -2.80 -19.70
N ILE A 22 -11.83 -2.14 -20.26
CA ILE A 22 -11.94 -0.74 -20.69
C ILE A 22 -12.90 -0.57 -21.87
N PHE A 23 -12.94 -1.56 -22.78
CA PHE A 23 -13.71 -1.48 -24.02
C PHE A 23 -14.77 -2.60 -24.18
N CYS A 24 -14.94 -3.47 -23.18
CA CYS A 24 -15.91 -4.56 -23.23
C CYS A 24 -16.41 -5.00 -21.83
N GLY A 25 -17.39 -5.90 -21.80
CA GLY A 25 -18.04 -6.37 -20.56
C GLY A 25 -17.32 -7.49 -19.80
N CYS A 26 -16.15 -7.93 -20.24
CA CYS A 26 -15.40 -9.03 -19.59
C CYS A 26 -14.84 -8.64 -18.22
N SER A 27 -14.66 -9.64 -17.36
CA SER A 27 -14.03 -9.49 -16.05
C SER A 27 -12.58 -9.01 -16.16
N THR A 28 -12.16 -8.23 -15.17
CA THR A 28 -10.77 -7.81 -14.90
C THR A 28 -10.14 -8.61 -13.75
N ALA A 29 -10.87 -9.56 -13.16
CA ALA A 29 -10.39 -10.33 -12.02
C ALA A 29 -9.08 -11.04 -12.35
N PHE A 30 -8.11 -10.89 -11.46
CA PHE A 30 -6.81 -11.56 -11.56
C PHE A 30 -6.96 -13.09 -11.46
N GLY A 31 -6.12 -13.81 -12.20
CA GLY A 31 -6.15 -15.28 -12.24
C GLY A 31 -7.22 -15.84 -13.19
N GLY A 32 -7.71 -17.04 -12.88
CA GLY A 32 -8.61 -17.80 -13.75
C GLY A 32 -7.88 -18.73 -14.72
N THR A 33 -8.63 -19.60 -15.39
CA THR A 33 -8.09 -20.47 -16.44
C THR A 33 -7.72 -19.62 -17.67
N PRO A 34 -6.63 -19.90 -18.39
CA PRO A 34 -6.23 -19.13 -19.57
C PRO A 34 -7.37 -18.92 -20.56
N ASN A 35 -7.47 -17.71 -21.11
CA ASN A 35 -8.46 -17.31 -22.12
C ASN A 35 -9.95 -17.43 -21.71
N THR A 36 -10.29 -17.44 -20.42
CA THR A 36 -11.69 -17.49 -19.93
C THR A 36 -12.32 -16.12 -19.63
N HIS A 37 -11.51 -15.07 -19.45
CA HIS A 37 -11.97 -13.70 -19.26
C HIS A 37 -11.95 -12.92 -20.59
N THR A 38 -12.46 -13.52 -21.66
CA THR A 38 -12.33 -13.00 -23.04
C THR A 38 -13.67 -12.87 -23.75
N CYS A 39 -13.72 -12.03 -24.78
CA CYS A 39 -14.84 -11.89 -25.71
C CYS A 39 -14.34 -11.40 -27.07
N PRO A 40 -15.17 -11.40 -28.12
CA PRO A 40 -14.77 -10.97 -29.46
C PRO A 40 -14.07 -9.60 -29.53
N VAL A 41 -14.44 -8.64 -28.66
CA VAL A 41 -13.82 -7.31 -28.63
C VAL A 41 -12.37 -7.37 -28.15
N CYS A 42 -12.12 -7.90 -26.96
CA CYS A 42 -10.76 -7.93 -26.39
C CYS A 42 -9.88 -9.06 -26.97
N THR A 43 -10.40 -9.84 -27.92
CA THR A 43 -9.61 -10.76 -28.73
C THR A 43 -9.50 -10.30 -30.20
N GLY A 44 -9.90 -9.06 -30.51
CA GLY A 44 -9.74 -8.48 -31.84
C GLY A 44 -10.47 -9.21 -32.97
N MET A 45 -11.60 -9.86 -32.70
CA MET A 45 -12.33 -10.62 -33.71
C MET A 45 -12.94 -9.68 -34.77
N PRO A 46 -13.01 -10.12 -36.06
CA PRO A 46 -13.60 -9.32 -37.13
C PRO A 46 -15.02 -8.84 -36.81
N GLY A 47 -15.28 -7.54 -37.01
CA GLY A 47 -16.58 -6.92 -36.79
C GLY A 47 -16.88 -6.52 -35.35
N SER A 48 -15.94 -6.72 -34.41
CA SER A 48 -16.06 -6.21 -33.04
C SER A 48 -15.76 -4.71 -32.96
N LEU A 49 -16.39 -4.01 -32.01
CA LEU A 49 -16.20 -2.58 -31.76
C LEU A 49 -15.97 -2.32 -30.27
N PRO A 50 -15.07 -1.38 -29.91
CA PRO A 50 -14.83 -0.99 -28.52
C PRO A 50 -15.97 -0.14 -27.95
N VAL A 51 -16.31 -0.34 -26.68
CA VAL A 51 -17.26 0.51 -25.94
C VAL A 51 -16.63 0.96 -24.63
N LEU A 52 -16.32 2.25 -24.52
CA LEU A 52 -15.64 2.83 -23.36
C LEU A 52 -16.41 2.61 -22.05
N ASN A 53 -15.71 2.07 -21.07
CA ASN A 53 -16.18 1.92 -19.71
C ASN A 53 -16.16 3.27 -18.96
N LYS A 54 -17.34 3.78 -18.62
CA LYS A 54 -17.48 5.06 -17.88
C LYS A 54 -16.70 5.11 -16.56
N LYS A 55 -16.54 3.97 -15.88
CA LYS A 55 -15.82 3.91 -14.60
C LYS A 55 -14.32 4.15 -14.76
N VAL A 56 -13.76 3.79 -15.92
CA VAL A 56 -12.36 4.06 -16.27
C VAL A 56 -12.11 5.57 -16.34
N VAL A 57 -12.99 6.31 -17.03
CA VAL A 57 -12.93 7.77 -17.10
C VAL A 57 -13.06 8.39 -15.70
N GLU A 58 -13.99 7.91 -14.87
CA GLU A 58 -14.15 8.39 -13.49
C GLU A 58 -12.88 8.14 -12.65
N PHE A 59 -12.25 6.99 -12.79
CA PHE A 59 -11.03 6.63 -12.06
C PHE A 59 -9.83 7.47 -12.51
N ALA A 60 -9.68 7.68 -13.82
CA ALA A 60 -8.63 8.54 -14.36
C ALA A 60 -8.82 10.02 -13.91
N LEU A 61 -10.06 10.51 -13.87
CA LEU A 61 -10.36 11.84 -13.30
C LEU A 61 -10.03 11.93 -11.81
N ARG A 62 -10.38 10.91 -11.02
CA ARG A 62 -10.02 10.85 -9.59
C ARG A 62 -8.50 10.88 -9.41
N ALA A 63 -7.78 10.07 -10.17
CA ALA A 63 -6.32 10.02 -10.15
C ALA A 63 -5.70 11.38 -10.50
N GLY A 64 -6.10 11.97 -11.64
CA GLY A 64 -5.61 13.27 -12.07
C GLY A 64 -5.87 14.39 -11.07
N LEU A 65 -7.09 14.47 -10.51
CA LEU A 65 -7.42 15.47 -9.51
C LEU A 65 -6.61 15.30 -8.21
N ALA A 66 -6.38 14.07 -7.77
CA ALA A 66 -5.57 13.77 -6.58
C ALA A 66 -4.08 14.09 -6.79
N THR A 67 -3.59 13.99 -8.03
CA THR A 67 -2.22 14.35 -8.40
C THR A 67 -2.11 15.77 -8.97
N ASN A 68 -3.07 16.63 -8.64
CA ASN A 68 -3.08 18.06 -9.00
C ASN A 68 -2.99 18.35 -10.50
N CYS A 69 -3.39 17.41 -11.36
CA CYS A 69 -3.42 17.60 -12.81
C CYS A 69 -4.56 18.53 -13.23
N SER A 70 -4.33 19.23 -14.33
CA SER A 70 -5.39 19.82 -15.14
C SER A 70 -6.11 18.73 -15.93
N ILE A 71 -7.42 18.91 -16.14
CA ILE A 71 -8.27 17.94 -16.84
C ILE A 71 -8.60 18.49 -18.23
N ASN A 72 -8.32 17.69 -19.26
CA ASN A 72 -8.82 17.98 -20.60
C ASN A 72 -10.32 17.66 -20.66
N GLN A 73 -11.16 18.70 -20.67
CA GLN A 73 -12.61 18.55 -20.80
C GLN A 73 -13.05 17.95 -22.13
N TYR A 74 -12.20 18.07 -23.14
CA TYR A 74 -12.35 17.40 -24.42
C TYR A 74 -11.12 16.50 -24.63
N CYS A 75 -11.31 15.20 -24.59
CA CYS A 75 -10.25 14.22 -24.83
C CYS A 75 -10.74 13.11 -25.77
N LYS A 76 -9.80 12.34 -26.34
CA LYS A 76 -10.12 11.28 -27.31
C LYS A 76 -9.14 10.12 -27.19
N PHE A 77 -9.51 8.99 -27.77
CA PHE A 77 -8.61 7.84 -27.93
C PHE A 77 -7.96 7.85 -29.30
N ASP A 78 -6.77 7.27 -29.37
CA ASP A 78 -5.92 7.11 -30.53
C ASP A 78 -5.45 5.65 -30.61
N ARG A 79 -5.10 5.17 -31.80
CA ARG A 79 -4.56 3.83 -32.02
C ARG A 79 -3.04 3.87 -32.09
N LYS A 80 -2.38 3.16 -31.17
CA LYS A 80 -0.94 2.87 -31.19
C LYS A 80 -0.72 1.56 -31.94
N ASN A 81 -0.31 1.62 -33.20
CA ASN A 81 -0.24 0.45 -34.08
C ASN A 81 1.09 -0.31 -33.90
N TYR A 82 1.01 -1.57 -33.48
CA TYR A 82 2.16 -2.47 -33.43
C TYR A 82 1.71 -3.93 -33.42
N PHE A 83 2.50 -4.78 -34.09
CA PHE A 83 2.26 -6.22 -34.14
C PHE A 83 3.02 -6.90 -33.01
N TYR A 84 2.29 -7.55 -32.12
CA TYR A 84 2.86 -8.43 -31.10
C TYR A 84 1.81 -9.48 -30.69
N PRO A 85 2.17 -10.74 -30.40
CA PRO A 85 1.18 -11.80 -30.22
C PRO A 85 0.20 -11.59 -29.05
N ASP A 86 0.59 -10.84 -28.02
CA ASP A 86 -0.28 -10.48 -26.89
C ASP A 86 -1.24 -9.31 -27.18
N ASN A 87 -1.12 -8.65 -28.33
CA ASN A 87 -1.96 -7.55 -28.76
C ASN A 87 -2.86 -7.99 -29.92
N PRO A 88 -4.05 -8.56 -29.65
CA PRO A 88 -4.84 -9.24 -30.66
C PRO A 88 -5.41 -8.30 -31.73
N GLN A 89 -5.64 -7.02 -31.42
CA GLN A 89 -6.09 -6.03 -32.41
C GLN A 89 -4.96 -5.56 -33.35
N ASN A 90 -3.69 -5.85 -33.03
CA ASN A 90 -2.48 -5.27 -33.67
C ASN A 90 -2.38 -3.73 -33.57
N TYR A 91 -3.18 -3.14 -32.70
CA TYR A 91 -3.06 -1.78 -32.22
C TYR A 91 -3.59 -1.73 -30.79
N GLN A 92 -2.97 -0.94 -29.94
CA GLN A 92 -3.45 -0.66 -28.59
C GLN A 92 -4.24 0.65 -28.66
N ILE A 93 -5.46 0.66 -28.13
CA ILE A 93 -6.21 1.90 -27.94
C ILE A 93 -5.64 2.62 -26.70
N SER A 94 -5.12 3.83 -26.91
CA SER A 94 -4.46 4.68 -25.90
C SER A 94 -4.82 6.15 -26.15
N GLN A 95 -4.18 7.13 -25.52
CA GLN A 95 -4.34 8.55 -25.86
C GLN A 95 -2.95 9.16 -26.07
N LEU A 96 -2.74 9.81 -27.21
CA LEU A 96 -1.49 10.51 -27.51
C LEU A 96 -1.71 12.02 -27.58
N TYR A 97 -2.71 12.46 -28.35
CA TYR A 97 -2.81 13.89 -28.68
C TYR A 97 -3.58 14.69 -27.65
N LEU A 98 -4.55 14.07 -26.98
CA LEU A 98 -5.42 14.70 -26.00
C LEU A 98 -5.61 13.72 -24.82
N PRO A 99 -4.58 13.55 -23.97
CA PRO A 99 -4.68 12.73 -22.76
C PRO A 99 -5.75 13.31 -21.83
N ILE A 100 -6.33 12.50 -20.95
CA ILE A 100 -7.37 12.98 -20.03
C ILE A 100 -6.85 13.99 -19.01
N CYS A 101 -5.58 13.86 -18.59
CA CYS A 101 -4.96 14.67 -17.55
C CYS A 101 -3.59 15.18 -18.01
N HIS A 102 -3.21 16.39 -17.61
CA HIS A 102 -1.91 16.99 -17.94
C HIS A 102 -1.44 17.98 -16.85
N ASP A 103 -0.15 18.34 -16.87
CA ASP A 103 0.44 19.39 -16.03
C ASP A 103 0.12 19.27 -14.53
N GLY A 104 0.40 18.10 -13.95
CA GLY A 104 0.19 17.82 -12.52
C GLY A 104 1.47 17.81 -11.70
N PHE A 105 1.38 17.38 -10.45
CA PHE A 105 2.54 17.10 -9.61
C PHE A 105 2.22 16.20 -8.42
N VAL A 106 3.25 15.49 -7.97
CA VAL A 106 3.28 14.76 -6.70
C VAL A 106 4.31 15.42 -5.79
N GLU A 107 3.92 15.75 -4.55
CA GLU A 107 4.84 16.25 -3.53
C GLU A 107 5.45 15.07 -2.75
N ILE A 108 6.78 15.00 -2.74
CA ILE A 108 7.57 13.98 -2.04
C ILE A 108 8.43 14.62 -0.96
N GLU A 109 8.74 13.85 0.09
CA GLU A 109 9.71 14.24 1.10
C GLU A 109 11.12 13.81 0.67
N THR A 110 12.09 14.71 0.84
CA THR A 110 13.51 14.44 0.56
C THR A 110 14.35 14.92 1.75
N GLU A 111 15.64 14.57 1.80
CA GLU A 111 16.56 15.10 2.82
C GLU A 111 16.64 16.64 2.82
N ALA A 112 16.42 17.27 1.66
CA ALA A 112 16.38 18.72 1.50
C ALA A 112 14.99 19.34 1.81
N GLY A 113 14.01 18.52 2.19
CA GLY A 113 12.62 18.91 2.43
C GLY A 113 11.68 18.53 1.29
N LYS A 114 10.49 19.13 1.28
CA LYS A 114 9.43 18.86 0.31
C LYS A 114 9.83 19.26 -1.11
N LYS A 115 9.66 18.33 -2.05
CA LYS A 115 9.91 18.54 -3.48
C LYS A 115 8.68 18.17 -4.29
N LYS A 116 8.35 18.99 -5.29
CA LYS A 116 7.31 18.68 -6.28
C LYS A 116 7.94 18.02 -7.50
N VAL A 117 7.54 16.78 -7.77
CA VAL A 117 7.84 16.07 -9.01
C VAL A 117 6.67 16.28 -9.96
N ARG A 118 6.90 16.95 -11.09
CA ARG A 118 5.82 17.27 -12.02
C ARG A 118 5.40 16.03 -12.82
N ILE A 119 4.10 15.97 -13.12
CA ILE A 119 3.51 15.01 -14.05
C ILE A 119 3.31 15.75 -15.37
N HIS A 120 3.87 15.19 -16.44
CA HIS A 120 3.67 15.69 -17.79
C HIS A 120 2.22 15.44 -18.23
N GLU A 121 1.83 14.16 -18.22
CA GLU A 121 0.50 13.73 -18.62
C GLU A 121 0.07 12.43 -17.92
N MET A 122 -1.23 12.18 -17.97
CA MET A 122 -1.81 10.88 -17.63
C MET A 122 -2.90 10.54 -18.65
N HIS A 123 -2.76 9.38 -19.28
CA HIS A 123 -3.69 8.88 -20.30
C HIS A 123 -4.26 7.52 -19.96
N MET A 124 -5.43 7.23 -20.52
CA MET A 124 -6.09 5.92 -20.42
C MET A 124 -5.66 5.02 -21.57
N GLU A 125 -5.44 3.74 -21.29
CA GLU A 125 -5.17 2.75 -22.32
C GLU A 125 -5.64 1.34 -21.92
N GLU A 126 -5.62 0.41 -22.87
CA GLU A 126 -5.84 -1.01 -22.61
C GLU A 126 -4.53 -1.76 -22.39
N ASP A 127 -4.48 -2.69 -21.44
CA ASP A 127 -3.34 -3.60 -21.30
C ASP A 127 -3.35 -4.68 -22.39
N ALA A 128 -2.17 -5.20 -22.70
CA ALA A 128 -1.99 -6.35 -23.56
C ALA A 128 -2.24 -7.67 -22.81
N GLY A 129 -2.34 -8.76 -23.57
CA GLY A 129 -2.33 -10.12 -23.04
C GLY A 129 -1.00 -10.47 -22.36
N LYS A 130 -0.86 -11.73 -21.96
CA LYS A 130 0.35 -12.29 -21.37
C LYS A 130 0.98 -13.30 -22.32
N LEU A 131 2.29 -13.21 -22.50
CA LEU A 131 3.10 -14.24 -23.14
C LEU A 131 3.79 -15.09 -22.08
N ILE A 132 3.75 -16.40 -22.26
CA ILE A 132 4.50 -17.38 -21.48
C ILE A 132 5.41 -18.09 -22.48
N HIS A 133 6.71 -17.90 -22.32
CA HIS A 133 7.71 -18.55 -23.16
C HIS A 133 8.02 -19.94 -22.59
N ASP A 134 7.78 -20.97 -23.39
CA ASP A 134 8.12 -22.34 -23.05
C ASP A 134 9.44 -22.71 -23.74
N GLU A 135 10.51 -22.79 -22.95
CA GLU A 135 11.84 -23.14 -23.46
C GLU A 135 11.96 -24.62 -23.87
N TRP A 136 11.09 -25.50 -23.36
CA TRP A 136 11.12 -26.92 -23.71
C TRP A 136 10.44 -27.20 -25.05
N GLU A 137 9.33 -26.53 -25.32
CA GLU A 137 8.59 -26.67 -26.57
C GLU A 137 9.02 -25.68 -27.66
N ASP A 138 9.97 -24.79 -27.37
CA ASP A 138 10.42 -23.69 -28.25
C ASP A 138 9.22 -22.89 -28.81
N CYS A 139 8.26 -22.61 -27.94
CA CYS A 139 7.03 -21.94 -28.31
C CYS A 139 6.66 -20.84 -27.31
N SER A 140 5.68 -20.02 -27.66
CA SER A 140 5.12 -19.02 -26.76
C SER A 140 3.62 -19.19 -26.68
N LEU A 141 3.11 -19.35 -25.45
CA LEU A 141 1.70 -19.48 -25.16
C LEU A 141 1.12 -18.08 -24.91
N VAL A 142 -0.06 -17.83 -25.46
CA VAL A 142 -0.75 -16.54 -25.35
C VAL A 142 -1.99 -16.67 -24.47
N ASP A 143 -2.08 -15.81 -23.45
CA ASP A 143 -3.25 -15.68 -22.59
C ASP A 143 -3.83 -14.26 -22.69
N TYR A 144 -5.03 -14.15 -23.27
CA TYR A 144 -5.76 -12.90 -23.46
C TYR A 144 -6.65 -12.51 -22.27
N ASN A 145 -6.60 -13.23 -21.15
CA ASN A 145 -7.33 -12.83 -19.94
C ASN A 145 -7.07 -11.38 -19.54
N ARG A 146 -5.83 -10.90 -19.67
CA ARG A 146 -5.42 -9.53 -19.36
C ARG A 146 -5.66 -8.51 -20.49
N SER A 147 -5.80 -8.96 -21.75
CA SER A 147 -6.01 -8.04 -22.87
C SER A 147 -7.28 -7.22 -22.67
N GLY A 148 -7.20 -5.90 -22.72
CA GLY A 148 -8.33 -5.01 -22.47
C GLY A 148 -8.55 -4.63 -21.00
N VAL A 149 -7.70 -5.06 -20.06
CA VAL A 149 -7.76 -4.55 -18.68
C VAL A 149 -7.41 -3.05 -18.70
N PRO A 150 -8.15 -2.17 -18.00
CA PRO A 150 -7.90 -0.74 -18.10
C PRO A 150 -6.63 -0.33 -17.36
N LEU A 151 -5.83 0.52 -18.02
CA LEU A 151 -4.67 1.17 -17.44
C LEU A 151 -4.84 2.69 -17.46
N ILE A 152 -4.19 3.34 -16.50
CA ILE A 152 -3.69 4.70 -16.70
C ILE A 152 -2.16 4.65 -16.74
N GLU A 153 -1.58 5.34 -17.71
CA GLU A 153 -0.14 5.61 -17.74
C GLU A 153 0.08 7.03 -17.22
N ILE A 154 1.07 7.20 -16.34
CA ILE A 154 1.40 8.45 -15.67
C ILE A 154 2.85 8.75 -15.99
N VAL A 155 3.06 9.78 -16.82
CA VAL A 155 4.38 10.17 -17.29
C VAL A 155 4.88 11.34 -16.46
N SER A 156 6.00 11.18 -15.76
CA SER A 156 6.61 12.27 -15.01
C SER A 156 7.49 13.15 -15.89
N GLU A 157 7.63 14.42 -15.52
CA GLU A 157 8.76 15.22 -15.96
C GLU A 157 10.07 14.65 -15.39
N PRO A 158 11.23 14.94 -16.00
CA PRO A 158 12.52 14.44 -15.55
C PRO A 158 13.06 15.24 -14.34
N ASP A 159 12.27 15.32 -13.27
CA ASP A 159 12.56 16.14 -12.07
C ASP A 159 13.33 15.38 -10.99
N MET A 160 13.35 14.04 -11.03
CA MET A 160 14.00 13.21 -10.02
C MET A 160 15.52 13.13 -10.22
N ARG A 161 16.27 13.02 -9.12
CA ARG A 161 17.74 13.08 -9.07
C ARG A 161 18.41 11.89 -8.38
N SER A 162 17.66 11.04 -7.69
CA SER A 162 18.18 9.87 -6.98
C SER A 162 17.16 8.72 -6.97
N ALA A 163 17.64 7.52 -6.62
CA ALA A 163 16.78 6.37 -6.36
C ALA A 163 15.79 6.64 -5.23
N ASP A 164 16.20 7.33 -4.17
CA ASP A 164 15.34 7.65 -3.02
C ASP A 164 14.16 8.54 -3.44
N GLU A 165 14.41 9.55 -4.28
CA GLU A 165 13.32 10.39 -4.81
C GLU A 165 12.35 9.60 -5.69
N VAL A 166 12.85 8.63 -6.47
CA VAL A 166 12.02 7.73 -7.29
C VAL A 166 11.15 6.84 -6.41
N ILE A 167 11.72 6.24 -5.36
CA ILE A 167 10.96 5.40 -4.42
C ILE A 167 9.91 6.25 -3.71
N ALA A 168 10.28 7.42 -3.19
CA ALA A 168 9.34 8.32 -2.53
C ALA A 168 8.18 8.73 -3.45
N TYR A 169 8.45 9.01 -4.73
CA TYR A 169 7.42 9.31 -5.73
C TYR A 169 6.49 8.12 -5.96
N LEU A 170 7.04 6.91 -6.17
CA LEU A 170 6.25 5.72 -6.44
C LEU A 170 5.43 5.28 -5.22
N GLU A 171 5.97 5.39 -4.01
CA GLU A 171 5.25 5.10 -2.76
C GLU A 171 4.10 6.08 -2.54
N LYS A 172 4.34 7.38 -2.77
CA LYS A 172 3.32 8.41 -2.67
C LYS A 172 2.21 8.20 -3.69
N LEU A 173 2.57 7.88 -4.93
CA LEU A 173 1.61 7.60 -5.99
C LEU A 173 0.78 6.35 -5.67
N ARG A 174 1.44 5.25 -5.28
CA ARG A 174 0.80 4.00 -4.82
C ARG A 174 -0.21 4.27 -3.69
N CYS A 175 0.22 4.98 -2.65
CA CYS A 175 -0.63 5.31 -1.51
C CYS A 175 -1.85 6.13 -1.96
N THR A 176 -1.65 7.13 -2.81
CA THR A 176 -2.73 7.97 -3.37
C THR A 176 -3.75 7.12 -4.12
N MET A 177 -3.32 6.24 -5.03
CA MET A 177 -4.22 5.38 -5.81
C MET A 177 -5.00 4.39 -4.95
N GLN A 178 -4.36 3.83 -3.92
CA GLN A 178 -5.01 2.95 -2.95
C GLN A 178 -6.06 3.70 -2.11
N TYR A 179 -5.76 4.93 -1.68
CA TYR A 179 -6.71 5.79 -0.97
C TYR A 179 -7.92 6.14 -1.83
N LEU A 180 -7.71 6.47 -3.10
CA LEU A 180 -8.80 6.66 -4.06
C LEU A 180 -9.63 5.39 -4.27
N GLY A 181 -9.03 4.22 -4.05
CA GLY A 181 -9.63 2.92 -4.37
C GLY A 181 -9.71 2.67 -5.88
N VAL A 182 -8.83 3.30 -6.66
CA VAL A 182 -8.78 3.14 -8.12
C VAL A 182 -7.88 2.01 -8.55
N SER A 183 -6.93 1.58 -7.69
CA SER A 183 -6.04 0.45 -7.91
C SER A 183 -5.53 -0.10 -6.57
N ASP A 184 -5.11 -1.37 -6.55
CA ASP A 184 -4.38 -1.95 -5.41
C ASP A 184 -2.86 -1.71 -5.49
N CYS A 185 -2.36 -1.25 -6.64
CA CYS A 185 -0.98 -0.83 -6.90
C CYS A 185 0.09 -1.80 -6.35
N LYS A 186 -0.03 -3.07 -6.69
CA LYS A 186 0.91 -4.13 -6.33
C LYS A 186 1.91 -4.36 -7.46
N LEU A 187 3.18 -4.05 -7.20
CA LEU A 187 4.25 -4.26 -8.17
C LEU A 187 4.43 -5.74 -8.52
N GLN A 188 4.34 -6.61 -7.52
CA GLN A 188 4.52 -8.06 -7.69
C GLN A 188 3.39 -8.76 -8.45
N GLU A 189 2.16 -8.21 -8.40
CA GLU A 189 1.01 -8.71 -9.16
C GLU A 189 0.89 -8.01 -10.53
N GLY A 190 1.67 -6.94 -10.76
CA GLY A 190 1.73 -6.20 -12.02
C GLY A 190 0.72 -5.06 -12.15
N SER A 191 -0.10 -4.82 -11.12
CA SER A 191 -1.11 -3.76 -11.12
C SER A 191 -0.52 -2.35 -10.93
N MET A 192 0.76 -2.26 -10.59
CA MET A 192 1.59 -1.08 -10.78
C MET A 192 2.91 -1.48 -11.44
N ARG A 193 3.29 -0.80 -12.51
CA ARG A 193 4.54 -1.01 -13.24
C ARG A 193 5.24 0.34 -13.42
N ALA A 194 6.55 0.36 -13.38
CA ALA A 194 7.33 1.57 -13.63
C ALA A 194 8.50 1.28 -14.55
N ASP A 195 8.59 2.03 -15.65
CA ASP A 195 9.76 2.08 -16.50
C ASP A 195 10.55 3.35 -16.16
N VAL A 196 11.88 3.20 -16.05
CA VAL A 196 12.76 4.28 -15.57
C VAL A 196 13.55 4.84 -16.73
N ASN A 197 13.37 6.12 -17.01
CA ASN A 197 14.13 6.86 -18.01
C ASN A 197 15.27 7.62 -17.32
N LEU A 198 16.53 7.28 -17.61
CA LEU A 198 17.70 7.86 -16.94
C LEU A 198 18.70 8.46 -17.93
N SER A 199 19.24 9.62 -17.57
CA SER A 199 20.46 10.18 -18.17
C SER A 199 21.34 10.79 -17.09
N VAL A 200 22.65 10.85 -17.33
CA VAL A 200 23.58 11.64 -16.51
C VAL A 200 24.12 12.82 -17.31
N ARG A 201 24.38 13.94 -16.63
CA ARG A 201 25.09 15.08 -17.22
C ARG A 201 26.13 15.62 -16.25
N VAL A 202 27.10 16.38 -16.76
CA VAL A 202 28.08 17.07 -15.91
C VAL A 202 27.34 18.11 -15.07
N ALA A 203 27.58 18.12 -13.76
CA ALA A 203 26.90 18.99 -12.83
C ALA A 203 27.01 20.47 -13.24
N GLY A 204 25.87 21.17 -13.31
CA GLY A 204 25.79 22.58 -13.71
C GLY A 204 25.70 22.82 -15.22
N SER A 205 25.65 21.75 -16.03
CA SER A 205 25.35 21.84 -17.47
C SER A 205 23.83 21.91 -17.70
N ASP A 206 23.38 22.82 -18.56
CA ASP A 206 21.96 22.86 -18.96
C ASP A 206 21.59 21.76 -19.97
N THR A 207 22.58 21.20 -20.68
CA THR A 207 22.36 20.15 -21.68
C THR A 207 22.13 18.80 -21.01
N LEU A 208 20.98 18.18 -21.29
CA LEU A 208 20.66 16.81 -20.86
C LEU A 208 21.52 15.78 -21.59
N GLY A 209 21.83 14.68 -20.89
CA GLY A 209 22.56 13.55 -21.46
C GLY A 209 21.68 12.65 -22.34
N THR A 210 22.29 11.66 -22.99
CA THR A 210 21.53 10.64 -23.73
C THR A 210 20.75 9.76 -22.76
N ARG A 211 19.44 9.64 -23.00
CA ARG A 211 18.51 8.85 -22.19
C ARG A 211 18.62 7.35 -22.49
N THR A 212 18.59 6.52 -21.47
CA THR A 212 18.26 5.09 -21.58
C THR A 212 16.96 4.82 -20.85
N GLU A 213 16.25 3.79 -21.27
CA GLU A 213 14.99 3.35 -20.68
C GLU A 213 15.19 1.96 -20.08
N MET A 214 15.01 1.82 -18.78
CA MET A 214 15.09 0.55 -18.06
C MET A 214 13.70 -0.03 -17.88
N LYS A 215 13.51 -1.26 -18.35
CA LYS A 215 12.28 -2.05 -18.18
C LYS A 215 12.53 -3.28 -17.30
N ASN A 216 11.44 -3.96 -16.94
CA ASN A 216 11.42 -5.19 -16.12
C ASN A 216 11.86 -4.94 -14.67
N LEU A 217 11.24 -3.95 -14.03
CA LEU A 217 11.53 -3.54 -12.65
C LEU A 217 10.37 -3.92 -11.74
N ASN A 218 10.48 -5.08 -11.07
CA ASN A 218 9.36 -5.71 -10.37
C ASN A 218 9.28 -5.38 -8.86
N SER A 219 10.20 -4.56 -8.33
CA SER A 219 10.20 -4.14 -6.92
C SER A 219 10.91 -2.81 -6.75
N PHE A 220 10.63 -2.08 -5.66
CA PHE A 220 11.35 -0.85 -5.33
C PHE A 220 12.85 -1.07 -5.16
N LYS A 221 13.25 -2.22 -4.60
CA LYS A 221 14.67 -2.60 -4.50
C LYS A 221 15.31 -2.74 -5.88
N ALA A 222 14.65 -3.44 -6.80
CA ALA A 222 15.14 -3.60 -8.17
C ALA A 222 15.23 -2.25 -8.91
N ILE A 223 14.26 -1.36 -8.69
CA ILE A 223 14.29 0.01 -9.24
C ILE A 223 15.50 0.78 -8.71
N ALA A 224 15.76 0.75 -7.40
CA ALA A 224 16.90 1.43 -6.79
C ALA A 224 18.24 0.93 -7.34
N HIS A 225 18.40 -0.38 -7.40
CA HIS A 225 19.61 -1.01 -7.94
C HIS A 225 19.80 -0.71 -9.43
N ALA A 226 18.72 -0.75 -10.22
CA ALA A 226 18.77 -0.43 -11.64
C ALA A 226 19.20 1.03 -11.89
N ILE A 227 18.68 1.97 -11.10
CA ILE A 227 19.06 3.38 -11.18
C ILE A 227 20.54 3.56 -10.89
N GLU A 228 21.05 2.97 -9.81
CA GLU A 228 22.45 3.14 -9.44
C GLU A 228 23.38 2.45 -10.45
N GLY A 229 23.09 1.21 -10.84
CA GLY A 229 23.90 0.49 -11.83
C GLY A 229 23.91 1.18 -13.20
N GLU A 230 22.78 1.75 -13.64
CA GLU A 230 22.71 2.48 -14.90
C GLU A 230 23.43 3.84 -14.83
N ARG A 231 23.32 4.54 -13.69
CA ARG A 231 24.07 5.78 -13.42
C ARG A 231 25.58 5.53 -13.47
N GLU A 232 26.07 4.52 -12.76
CA GLU A 232 27.49 4.14 -12.75
C GLU A 232 27.97 3.79 -14.16
N ARG A 233 27.22 2.97 -14.90
CA ARG A 233 27.53 2.60 -16.29
C ARG A 233 27.65 3.84 -17.18
N GLN A 234 26.70 4.78 -17.12
CA GLN A 234 26.75 5.97 -17.96
C GLN A 234 27.95 6.86 -17.61
N ILE A 235 28.24 7.04 -16.32
CA ILE A 235 29.40 7.81 -15.86
C ILE A 235 30.70 7.16 -16.36
N GLU A 236 30.87 5.85 -16.19
CA GLU A 236 32.05 5.12 -16.65
C GLU A 236 32.27 5.30 -18.16
N LEU A 237 31.21 5.14 -18.98
CA LEU A 237 31.30 5.37 -20.42
C LEU A 237 31.78 6.78 -20.76
N LEU A 238 31.21 7.80 -20.12
CA LEU A 238 31.58 9.19 -20.35
C LEU A 238 33.01 9.52 -19.87
N GLU A 239 33.45 8.95 -18.76
CA GLU A 239 34.82 9.11 -18.25
C GLU A 239 35.85 8.38 -19.13
N MET A 240 35.48 7.27 -19.77
CA MET A 240 36.28 6.59 -20.79
C MET A 240 36.29 7.33 -22.15
N GLY A 241 35.58 8.45 -22.28
CA GLY A 241 35.44 9.19 -23.54
C GLY A 241 34.55 8.50 -24.58
N LYS A 242 33.71 7.53 -24.15
CA LYS A 242 32.68 6.89 -24.98
C LYS A 242 31.36 7.63 -24.86
N SER A 243 30.47 7.44 -25.84
CA SER A 243 29.11 7.99 -25.83
C SER A 243 28.10 7.00 -25.26
N VAL A 244 27.14 7.49 -24.49
CA VAL A 244 25.93 6.72 -24.13
C VAL A 244 25.03 6.61 -25.36
N THR A 245 24.58 5.40 -25.67
CA THR A 245 23.65 5.13 -26.77
C THR A 245 22.22 5.12 -26.25
N GLN A 246 21.29 5.73 -26.99
CA GLN A 246 19.87 5.71 -26.64
C GLN A 246 19.28 4.32 -26.92
N GLU A 247 18.89 3.61 -25.87
CA GLU A 247 18.44 2.22 -25.99
C GLU A 247 17.50 1.84 -24.85
N THR A 248 16.66 0.83 -25.10
CA THR A 248 15.85 0.18 -24.07
C THR A 248 16.64 -1.00 -23.51
N ARG A 249 16.80 -1.01 -22.18
CA ARG A 249 17.61 -1.98 -21.44
C ARG A 249 16.73 -2.78 -20.51
N ARG A 250 17.02 -4.07 -20.36
CA ARG A 250 16.36 -4.95 -19.40
C ARG A 250 17.25 -5.10 -18.18
N TRP A 251 16.70 -4.89 -17.00
CA TRP A 251 17.37 -5.15 -15.74
C TRP A 251 17.30 -6.64 -15.37
N ASP A 252 18.43 -7.20 -14.92
CA ASP A 252 18.55 -8.53 -14.31
C ASP A 252 19.03 -8.35 -12.86
N ASP A 253 18.10 -8.47 -11.91
CA ASP A 253 18.35 -8.22 -10.49
C ASP A 253 19.33 -9.23 -9.89
N ASN A 254 19.41 -10.46 -10.42
CA ASN A 254 20.33 -11.48 -9.93
C ASN A 254 21.78 -11.20 -10.34
N LYS A 255 21.96 -10.51 -11.47
CA LYS A 255 23.28 -10.16 -12.01
C LYS A 255 23.66 -8.71 -11.74
N GLU A 256 22.78 -7.94 -11.07
CA GLU A 256 22.93 -6.51 -10.81
C GLU A 256 23.41 -5.73 -12.05
N SER A 257 22.88 -6.09 -13.21
CA SER A 257 23.31 -5.51 -14.49
C SER A 257 22.16 -5.41 -15.48
N SER A 258 22.29 -4.44 -16.38
CA SER A 258 21.37 -4.25 -17.49
C SER A 258 21.98 -4.76 -18.79
N HIS A 259 21.16 -5.29 -19.68
CA HIS A 259 21.56 -5.64 -21.04
C HIS A 259 20.66 -4.91 -22.05
N ALA A 260 21.24 -4.51 -23.18
CA ALA A 260 20.48 -3.89 -24.25
C ALA A 260 19.52 -4.92 -24.85
N MET A 261 18.23 -4.58 -24.95
CA MET A 261 17.27 -5.44 -25.62
C MET A 261 17.24 -5.19 -27.12
N ARG A 262 17.28 -3.92 -27.53
CA ARG A 262 17.08 -3.46 -28.91
C ARG A 262 17.84 -2.14 -29.14
N SER A 263 18.50 -1.98 -30.30
CA SER A 263 19.05 -0.69 -30.74
C SER A 263 17.95 0.15 -31.44
N LYS A 264 17.99 1.47 -31.26
CA LYS A 264 16.94 2.40 -31.73
C LYS A 264 17.02 2.82 -33.21
N GLU A 265 17.81 2.15 -34.06
CA GLU A 265 17.70 2.38 -35.52
C GLU A 265 16.26 2.10 -36.02
N ASP A 266 15.47 1.35 -35.24
CA ASP A 266 14.02 1.18 -35.36
C ASP A 266 13.24 2.06 -34.35
N ALA A 267 13.31 3.39 -34.42
CA ALA A 267 12.28 4.21 -33.78
C ALA A 267 10.93 3.84 -34.41
N LYS A 268 10.20 2.91 -33.78
CA LYS A 268 8.99 2.33 -34.36
C LYS A 268 7.98 3.45 -34.57
N ASP A 269 7.70 3.72 -35.84
CA ASP A 269 6.56 4.52 -36.23
C ASP A 269 5.30 3.75 -35.84
N TYR A 270 4.79 4.05 -34.63
CA TYR A 270 3.54 3.49 -34.13
C TYR A 270 2.32 3.99 -34.92
N ARG A 271 2.51 4.89 -35.92
CA ARG A 271 1.49 5.39 -36.83
C ARG A 271 0.24 5.81 -36.07
N TYR A 272 0.40 6.62 -35.02
CA TYR A 272 -0.72 7.07 -34.23
C TYR A 272 -1.75 7.80 -35.08
N PHE A 273 -3.02 7.50 -34.85
CA PHE A 273 -4.13 8.25 -35.42
C PHE A 273 -5.35 8.15 -34.49
N PRO A 274 -6.28 9.14 -34.52
CA PRO A 274 -7.49 9.12 -33.72
C PRO A 274 -8.33 7.87 -33.98
N ASP A 275 -8.80 7.21 -32.92
CA ASP A 275 -9.63 6.01 -33.07
C ASP A 275 -11.01 6.40 -33.63
N PRO A 276 -11.38 5.95 -34.83
CA PRO A 276 -12.66 6.32 -35.44
C PRO A 276 -13.87 5.60 -34.81
N ASP A 277 -13.64 4.50 -34.08
CA ASP A 277 -14.70 3.69 -33.49
C ASP A 277 -15.16 4.26 -32.13
N LEU A 278 -14.37 5.16 -31.54
CA LEU A 278 -14.67 5.80 -30.26
C LEU A 278 -14.95 7.29 -30.45
N PRO A 279 -16.14 7.79 -30.06
CA PRO A 279 -16.40 9.21 -30.09
C PRO A 279 -15.53 9.96 -29.06
N PRO A 280 -15.25 11.26 -29.27
CA PRO A 280 -14.60 12.08 -28.26
C PRO A 280 -15.37 12.10 -26.93
N ILE A 281 -14.63 12.26 -25.85
CA ILE A 281 -15.15 12.35 -24.49
C ILE A 281 -15.30 13.83 -24.13
N HIS A 282 -16.49 14.19 -23.65
CA HIS A 282 -16.78 15.51 -23.11
C HIS A 282 -17.00 15.40 -21.59
N ILE A 283 -16.16 16.09 -20.81
CA ILE A 283 -16.17 16.08 -19.35
C ILE A 283 -16.63 17.45 -18.87
N SER A 284 -17.82 17.52 -18.30
CA SER A 284 -18.41 18.77 -17.85
C SER A 284 -17.81 19.25 -16.53
N ASP A 285 -17.89 20.56 -16.28
CA ASP A 285 -17.46 21.16 -15.02
C ASP A 285 -18.21 20.56 -13.82
N GLU A 286 -19.51 20.25 -13.98
CA GLU A 286 -20.30 19.62 -12.92
C GLU A 286 -19.77 18.23 -12.57
N TRP A 287 -19.30 17.46 -13.56
CA TRP A 287 -18.73 16.15 -13.30
C TRP A 287 -17.38 16.25 -12.58
N ILE A 288 -16.52 17.19 -12.99
CA ILE A 288 -15.24 17.46 -12.32
C ILE A 288 -15.49 17.89 -10.87
N ALA A 289 -16.41 18.84 -10.65
CA ALA A 289 -16.76 19.34 -9.33
C ALA A 289 -17.33 18.23 -8.44
N LYS A 290 -18.20 17.37 -8.99
CA LYS A 290 -18.73 16.21 -8.30
C LYS A 290 -17.61 15.27 -7.85
N ILE A 291 -16.72 14.86 -8.75
CA ILE A 291 -15.61 13.97 -8.40
C ILE A 291 -14.71 14.62 -7.34
N ARG A 292 -14.39 15.90 -7.48
CA ARG A 292 -13.59 16.65 -6.51
C ARG A 292 -14.20 16.62 -5.10
N SER A 293 -15.53 16.76 -5.00
CA SER A 293 -16.25 16.68 -3.71
C SER A 293 -16.33 15.28 -3.11
N GLU A 294 -16.13 14.25 -3.93
CA GLU A 294 -16.15 12.83 -3.53
C GLU A 294 -14.73 12.26 -3.30
N LEU A 295 -13.68 13.08 -3.41
CA LEU A 295 -12.33 12.64 -3.07
C LEU A 295 -12.25 12.38 -1.56
N PRO A 296 -11.64 11.25 -1.15
CA PRO A 296 -11.43 10.98 0.26
C PRO A 296 -10.38 11.93 0.85
N GLU A 297 -10.38 12.04 2.17
CA GLU A 297 -9.24 12.59 2.89
C GLU A 297 -8.02 11.68 2.67
N PHE A 298 -6.90 12.27 2.21
CA PHE A 298 -5.68 11.53 1.93
C PHE A 298 -4.82 11.31 3.17
N ARG A 299 -3.79 10.46 3.06
CA ARG A 299 -2.93 10.05 4.16
C ARG A 299 -2.43 11.22 5.02
N GLU A 300 -1.89 12.27 4.42
CA GLU A 300 -1.29 13.40 5.16
C GLU A 300 -2.33 14.24 5.89
N GLU A 301 -3.45 14.50 5.24
CA GLU A 301 -4.58 15.23 5.82
C GLU A 301 -5.14 14.45 7.00
N LYS A 302 -5.33 13.15 6.82
CA LYS A 302 -5.81 12.23 7.84
C LYS A 302 -4.83 12.11 9.02
N ALA A 303 -3.53 12.00 8.75
CA ALA A 303 -2.51 11.96 9.79
C ALA A 303 -2.44 13.27 10.58
N ALA A 304 -2.60 14.42 9.92
CA ALA A 304 -2.69 15.72 10.61
C ALA A 304 -3.97 15.84 11.45
N ARG A 305 -5.09 15.30 10.96
CA ARG A 305 -6.34 15.23 11.71
C ARG A 305 -6.23 14.34 12.94
N TYR A 306 -5.57 13.19 12.84
CA TYR A 306 -5.32 12.31 13.99
C TYR A 306 -4.48 13.00 15.08
N GLN A 307 -3.50 13.81 14.70
CA GLN A 307 -2.73 14.59 15.67
C GLN A 307 -3.58 15.67 16.35
N SER A 308 -4.38 16.41 15.57
CA SER A 308 -5.15 17.55 16.07
C SER A 308 -6.43 17.15 16.83
N GLU A 309 -7.21 16.21 16.30
CA GLU A 309 -8.50 15.78 16.87
C GLU A 309 -8.34 14.66 17.89
N PHE A 310 -7.45 13.69 17.66
CA PHE A 310 -7.26 12.53 18.55
C PHE A 310 -6.07 12.69 19.51
N GLY A 311 -5.23 13.71 19.31
CA GLY A 311 -4.06 13.95 20.15
C GLY A 311 -3.04 12.81 20.07
N LEU A 312 -2.97 12.14 18.91
CA LEU A 312 -2.01 11.07 18.66
C LEU A 312 -0.62 11.64 18.32
N PRO A 313 0.47 10.95 18.68
CA PRO A 313 1.79 11.27 18.18
C PRO A 313 1.86 11.21 16.65
N GLU A 314 2.79 11.96 16.06
CA GLU A 314 3.03 11.94 14.62
C GLU A 314 3.35 10.52 14.11
N TYR A 315 4.23 9.80 14.82
CA TYR A 315 4.62 8.43 14.49
C TYR A 315 3.41 7.47 14.38
N ASP A 316 2.56 7.44 15.41
CA ASP A 316 1.36 6.61 15.43
C ASP A 316 0.39 7.02 14.30
N SER A 317 0.24 8.33 14.07
CA SER A 317 -0.65 8.86 13.03
C SER A 317 -0.19 8.47 11.63
N GLN A 318 1.12 8.49 11.37
CA GLN A 318 1.69 8.08 10.09
C GLN A 318 1.49 6.59 9.82
N ILE A 319 1.60 5.73 10.85
CA ILE A 319 1.44 4.28 10.73
C ILE A 319 -0.04 3.89 10.56
N LEU A 320 -0.94 4.44 11.37
CA LEU A 320 -2.37 4.16 11.27
C LEU A 320 -2.98 4.60 9.94
N THR A 321 -2.31 5.49 9.21
CA THR A 321 -2.73 6.00 7.90
C THR A 321 -1.96 5.38 6.73
N GLU A 322 -1.09 4.38 6.95
CA GLU A 322 -0.37 3.69 5.86
C GLU A 322 -1.30 3.02 4.86
N SER A 323 -2.41 2.45 5.34
CA SER A 323 -3.44 1.82 4.51
C SER A 323 -4.79 2.48 4.78
N ARG A 324 -5.54 2.73 3.71
CA ARG A 324 -6.92 3.22 3.81
C ARG A 324 -7.80 2.30 4.65
N HIS A 325 -7.64 0.98 4.49
CA HIS A 325 -8.46 0.00 5.20
C HIS A 325 -8.15 -0.02 6.69
N LEU A 326 -6.85 0.01 7.04
CA LEU A 326 -6.41 0.12 8.44
C LEU A 326 -6.91 1.40 9.09
N ALA A 327 -6.81 2.53 8.37
CA ALA A 327 -7.26 3.82 8.84
C ALA A 327 -8.77 3.85 9.10
N ALA A 328 -9.58 3.28 8.19
CA ALA A 328 -11.02 3.18 8.37
C ALA A 328 -11.40 2.32 9.58
N LEU A 329 -10.78 1.14 9.74
CA LEU A 329 -11.01 0.29 10.90
C LEU A 329 -10.63 1.00 12.21
N PHE A 330 -9.50 1.72 12.22
CA PHE A 330 -9.10 2.51 13.39
C PHE A 330 -10.13 3.58 13.73
N GLU A 331 -10.60 4.35 12.74
CA GLU A 331 -11.61 5.39 12.96
C GLU A 331 -12.93 4.84 13.49
N ASP A 332 -13.38 3.71 12.94
CA ASP A 332 -14.58 3.04 13.42
C ASP A 332 -14.42 2.63 14.89
N VAL A 333 -13.30 1.98 15.25
CA VAL A 333 -13.02 1.58 16.64
C VAL A 333 -12.85 2.80 17.56
N ALA A 334 -12.15 3.84 17.11
CA ALA A 334 -11.94 5.07 17.86
C ALA A 334 -13.26 5.77 18.18
N THR A 335 -14.17 5.81 17.19
CA THR A 335 -15.51 6.39 17.33
C THR A 335 -16.38 5.56 18.27
N LEU A 336 -16.44 4.24 18.07
CA LEU A 336 -17.28 3.33 18.85
C LEU A 336 -16.82 3.20 20.31
N SER A 337 -15.50 3.21 20.55
CA SER A 337 -14.94 3.12 21.91
C SER A 337 -14.96 4.46 22.66
N GLY A 338 -15.12 5.58 21.96
CA GLY A 338 -15.00 6.92 22.54
C GLY A 338 -13.61 7.27 23.09
N ASN A 339 -12.59 6.44 22.81
CA ASN A 339 -11.22 6.64 23.28
C ASN A 339 -10.19 6.39 22.17
N PRO A 340 -9.97 7.39 21.27
CA PRO A 340 -9.05 7.26 20.15
C PRO A 340 -7.62 6.90 20.54
N LYS A 341 -7.12 7.41 21.66
CA LYS A 341 -5.77 7.09 22.16
C LYS A 341 -5.64 5.62 22.53
N LYS A 342 -6.64 5.07 23.21
CA LYS A 342 -6.63 3.65 23.57
C LYS A 342 -6.79 2.77 22.34
N ALA A 343 -7.68 3.12 21.42
CA ALA A 343 -7.81 2.45 20.13
C ALA A 343 -6.46 2.44 19.37
N ALA A 344 -5.80 3.60 19.24
CA ALA A 344 -4.50 3.71 18.58
C ALA A 344 -3.45 2.79 19.20
N ASN A 345 -3.32 2.78 20.53
CA ASN A 345 -2.41 1.87 21.23
C ASN A 345 -2.69 0.39 20.93
N TRP A 346 -3.96 -0.01 20.85
CA TRP A 346 -4.34 -1.38 20.51
C TRP A 346 -4.04 -1.74 19.05
N PHE A 347 -4.25 -0.79 18.13
CA PHE A 347 -3.83 -0.99 16.74
C PHE A 347 -2.32 -1.15 16.64
N MET A 348 -1.58 -0.20 17.21
CA MET A 348 -0.12 -0.17 17.17
C MET A 348 0.54 -1.41 17.81
N VAL A 349 -0.07 -1.97 18.85
CA VAL A 349 0.52 -3.08 19.60
C VAL A 349 -0.08 -4.43 19.22
N GLU A 350 -1.40 -4.61 19.32
CA GLU A 350 -2.02 -5.94 19.16
C GLU A 350 -2.43 -6.23 17.72
N VAL A 351 -3.07 -5.28 17.03
CA VAL A 351 -3.51 -5.47 15.64
C VAL A 351 -2.30 -5.68 14.72
N LEU A 352 -1.31 -4.77 14.78
CA LEU A 352 -0.11 -4.89 13.96
C LEU A 352 0.75 -6.12 14.31
N ARG A 353 0.79 -6.52 15.59
CA ARG A 353 1.45 -7.77 15.99
C ARG A 353 0.79 -8.98 15.35
N LEU A 354 -0.53 -9.11 15.46
CA LEU A 354 -1.27 -10.26 14.92
C LEU A 354 -1.23 -10.30 13.40
N MET A 355 -1.32 -9.14 12.74
CA MET A 355 -1.12 -9.03 11.29
C MET A 355 0.26 -9.57 10.89
N LYS A 356 1.32 -9.17 11.59
CA LYS A 356 2.69 -9.62 11.31
C LYS A 356 2.88 -11.12 11.58
N GLU A 357 2.38 -11.62 12.71
CA GLU A 357 2.48 -13.04 13.08
C GLU A 357 1.77 -13.96 12.09
N LYS A 358 0.63 -13.51 11.55
CA LYS A 358 -0.20 -14.29 10.61
C LYS A 358 0.05 -13.97 9.15
N GLY A 359 0.93 -13.01 8.84
CA GLY A 359 1.23 -12.56 7.48
C GLY A 359 0.02 -11.94 6.77
N ILE A 360 -0.85 -11.24 7.50
CA ILE A 360 -2.06 -10.61 6.96
C ILE A 360 -1.75 -9.18 6.53
N GLU A 361 -1.99 -8.88 5.25
CA GLU A 361 -1.91 -7.53 4.69
C GLU A 361 -3.03 -6.64 5.26
N ALA A 362 -2.78 -5.33 5.38
CA ALA A 362 -3.74 -4.38 5.93
C ALA A 362 -5.10 -4.43 5.20
N GLU A 363 -5.09 -4.59 3.89
CA GLU A 363 -6.28 -4.65 3.04
C GLU A 363 -7.14 -5.91 3.29
N LYS A 364 -6.52 -6.96 3.83
CA LYS A 364 -7.16 -8.25 4.16
C LYS A 364 -7.55 -8.37 5.63
N LEU A 365 -7.26 -7.37 6.45
CA LEU A 365 -7.65 -7.36 7.85
C LEU A 365 -9.19 -7.39 7.96
N ARG A 366 -9.72 -8.35 8.73
CA ARG A 366 -11.16 -8.54 8.94
C ARG A 366 -11.42 -8.86 10.41
N PHE A 367 -12.05 -7.91 11.10
CA PHE A 367 -12.77 -8.12 12.35
C PHE A 367 -13.81 -7.01 12.46
N THR A 368 -14.89 -7.26 13.18
CA THR A 368 -15.95 -6.27 13.39
C THR A 368 -15.45 -5.16 14.34
N PRO A 369 -15.44 -3.87 13.93
CA PRO A 369 -14.95 -2.78 14.77
C PRO A 369 -15.62 -2.70 16.16
N GLN A 370 -16.91 -3.04 16.22
CA GLN A 370 -17.68 -3.07 17.46
C GLN A 370 -17.09 -4.06 18.48
N HIS A 371 -16.60 -5.23 18.04
CA HIS A 371 -16.00 -6.21 18.94
C HIS A 371 -14.75 -5.66 19.62
N LEU A 372 -13.85 -5.00 18.89
CA LEU A 372 -12.70 -4.35 19.54
C LEU A 372 -13.16 -3.22 20.47
N ALA A 373 -14.12 -2.38 20.05
CA ALA A 373 -14.64 -1.30 20.89
C ALA A 373 -15.28 -1.79 22.21
N ASP A 374 -16.06 -2.88 22.17
CA ASP A 374 -16.66 -3.51 23.34
C ASP A 374 -15.60 -4.06 24.28
N LEU A 375 -14.57 -4.71 23.72
CA LEU A 375 -13.44 -5.20 24.49
C LEU A 375 -12.66 -4.07 25.19
N LEU A 376 -12.45 -2.94 24.50
CA LEU A 376 -11.84 -1.76 25.10
C LEU A 376 -12.70 -1.22 26.25
N THR A 377 -14.02 -1.19 26.06
CA THR A 377 -14.98 -0.75 27.07
C THR A 377 -14.96 -1.65 28.31
N MET A 378 -14.93 -2.98 28.13
CA MET A 378 -14.81 -3.94 29.24
C MET A 378 -13.52 -3.74 30.04
N VAL A 379 -12.42 -3.41 29.38
CA VAL A 379 -11.15 -3.09 30.05
C VAL A 379 -11.26 -1.77 30.84
N ASP A 380 -11.92 -0.75 30.30
CA ASP A 380 -12.12 0.53 31.02
C ASP A 380 -13.01 0.39 32.25
N LYS A 381 -14.05 -0.45 32.15
CA LYS A 381 -14.92 -0.82 33.27
C LYS A 381 -14.26 -1.75 34.29
N LYS A 382 -13.00 -2.17 34.06
CA LYS A 382 -12.27 -3.15 34.87
C LYS A 382 -13.00 -4.50 34.99
N GLU A 383 -13.83 -4.83 34.01
CA GLU A 383 -14.51 -6.13 33.94
C GLU A 383 -13.55 -7.22 33.45
N VAL A 384 -12.55 -6.85 32.65
CA VAL A 384 -11.54 -7.76 32.08
C VAL A 384 -10.15 -7.18 32.29
N SER A 385 -9.19 -8.02 32.69
CA SER A 385 -7.79 -7.59 32.84
C SER A 385 -7.15 -7.34 31.48
N PRO A 386 -6.16 -6.42 31.36
CA PRO A 386 -5.48 -6.19 30.08
C PRO A 386 -4.87 -7.45 29.47
N GLN A 387 -4.41 -8.40 30.31
CA GLN A 387 -3.88 -9.68 29.85
C GLN A 387 -4.96 -10.59 29.26
N ASN A 388 -6.12 -10.68 29.91
CA ASN A 388 -7.24 -11.46 29.38
C ASN A 388 -7.82 -10.80 28.12
N ALA A 389 -7.86 -9.47 28.07
CA ALA A 389 -8.33 -8.76 26.89
C ALA A 389 -7.50 -9.11 25.65
N LYS A 390 -6.18 -9.18 25.75
CA LYS A 390 -5.32 -9.61 24.63
C LYS A 390 -5.68 -11.01 24.12
N LYS A 391 -5.93 -11.96 25.02
CA LYS A 391 -6.36 -13.33 24.66
C LYS A 391 -7.73 -13.36 23.99
N VAL A 392 -8.66 -12.53 24.46
CA VAL A 392 -9.99 -12.40 23.84
C VAL A 392 -9.84 -11.78 22.45
N PHE A 393 -9.01 -10.75 22.31
CA PHE A 393 -8.78 -10.11 21.03
C PHE A 393 -8.15 -11.05 20.00
N GLU A 394 -7.26 -11.96 20.39
CA GLU A 394 -6.75 -13.00 19.48
C GLU A 394 -7.89 -13.83 18.86
N LYS A 395 -8.94 -14.13 19.64
CA LYS A 395 -10.13 -14.83 19.13
C LYS A 395 -11.02 -13.96 18.29
N VAL A 396 -11.23 -12.70 18.66
CA VAL A 396 -11.93 -11.72 17.82
C VAL A 396 -11.22 -11.56 16.47
N PHE A 397 -9.88 -11.50 16.49
CA PHE A 397 -9.08 -11.33 15.29
C PHE A 397 -9.15 -12.54 14.35
N ASP A 398 -9.19 -13.75 14.90
CA ASP A 398 -9.18 -15.00 14.11
C ASP A 398 -10.56 -15.45 13.65
N GLU A 399 -11.56 -15.30 14.50
CA GLU A 399 -12.87 -15.94 14.36
C GLU A 399 -14.02 -14.90 14.37
N ASP A 400 -13.71 -13.62 14.58
CA ASP A 400 -14.68 -12.51 14.75
C ASP A 400 -15.78 -12.82 15.78
N VAL A 401 -15.40 -13.50 16.86
CA VAL A 401 -16.31 -13.83 17.97
C VAL A 401 -16.74 -12.58 18.74
N ASP A 402 -17.95 -12.60 19.27
CA ASP A 402 -18.42 -11.59 20.22
C ASP A 402 -17.58 -11.65 21.52
N PRO A 403 -16.84 -10.59 21.86
CA PRO A 403 -15.95 -10.58 23.01
C PRO A 403 -16.71 -10.64 24.35
N VAL A 404 -17.94 -10.12 24.42
CA VAL A 404 -18.74 -10.11 25.65
C VAL A 404 -19.16 -11.54 25.97
N ALA A 405 -19.74 -12.23 24.99
CA ALA A 405 -20.12 -13.64 25.12
C ALA A 405 -18.90 -14.52 25.42
N TYR A 406 -17.79 -14.31 24.70
CA TYR A 406 -16.57 -15.10 24.87
C TYR A 406 -15.97 -14.96 26.29
N VAL A 407 -15.95 -13.73 26.83
CA VAL A 407 -15.47 -13.46 28.20
C VAL A 407 -16.33 -14.17 29.25
N GLU A 408 -17.64 -14.22 29.06
CA GLU A 408 -18.58 -14.89 29.96
C GLU A 408 -18.41 -16.41 29.92
N GLU A 409 -18.44 -17.00 28.72
CA GLU A 409 -18.33 -18.44 28.51
C GLU A 409 -17.01 -19.02 29.05
N HIS A 410 -15.92 -18.26 28.91
CA HIS A 410 -14.58 -18.68 29.33
C HIS A 410 -14.21 -18.21 30.75
N GLY A 411 -15.13 -17.56 31.46
CA GLY A 411 -14.93 -17.11 32.84
C GLY A 411 -13.75 -16.16 33.01
N LEU A 412 -13.54 -15.25 32.05
CA LEU A 412 -12.41 -14.33 31.97
C LEU A 412 -12.65 -12.98 32.67
N LYS A 413 -13.86 -12.77 33.22
CA LYS A 413 -14.18 -11.59 34.03
C LYS A 413 -13.30 -11.52 35.27
N ILE A 414 -12.92 -10.30 35.65
CA ILE A 414 -12.32 -10.00 36.94
C ILE A 414 -13.39 -10.26 38.01
N VAL A 415 -13.03 -11.03 39.03
CA VAL A 415 -13.88 -11.33 40.17
C VAL A 415 -13.34 -10.54 41.37
N GLU A 416 -14.09 -9.54 41.82
CA GLU A 416 -13.80 -8.81 43.07
C GLU A 416 -14.30 -9.59 44.30
N ASP A 417 -13.98 -10.88 44.39
CA ASP A 417 -14.23 -11.66 45.61
C ASP A 417 -13.05 -11.45 46.56
N THR A 418 -13.20 -10.48 47.45
CA THR A 418 -12.21 -10.14 48.48
C THR A 418 -11.89 -11.34 49.39
N GLY A 419 -12.84 -12.27 49.60
CA GLY A 419 -12.63 -13.47 50.40
C GLY A 419 -11.74 -14.48 49.69
N LEU A 420 -12.00 -14.74 48.40
CA LEU A 420 -11.17 -15.63 47.59
C LEU A 420 -9.74 -15.09 47.43
N LEU A 421 -9.60 -13.78 47.23
CA LEU A 421 -8.30 -13.12 47.12
C LEU A 421 -7.52 -13.22 48.43
N SER A 422 -8.11 -12.87 49.58
CA SER A 422 -7.44 -12.96 50.88
C SER A 422 -7.02 -14.38 51.26
N SER A 423 -7.87 -15.39 50.98
CA SER A 423 -7.52 -16.79 51.25
C SER A 423 -6.37 -17.29 50.36
N THR A 424 -6.34 -16.86 49.09
CA THR A 424 -5.28 -17.23 48.14
C THR A 424 -3.96 -16.57 48.50
N ILE A 425 -3.99 -15.29 48.90
CA ILE A 425 -2.81 -14.56 49.41
C ILE A 425 -2.24 -15.29 50.63
N SER A 426 -3.07 -15.57 51.64
CA SER A 426 -2.61 -16.25 52.86
C SER A 426 -1.96 -17.59 52.56
N ARG A 427 -2.58 -18.42 51.71
CA ARG A 427 -2.01 -19.71 51.33
C ARG A 427 -0.67 -19.58 50.62
N ILE A 428 -0.53 -18.69 49.65
CA ILE A 428 0.73 -18.50 48.92
C ILE A 428 1.83 -17.97 49.85
N LEU A 429 1.50 -17.09 50.79
CA LEU A 429 2.43 -16.63 51.82
C LEU A 429 2.91 -17.80 52.71
N ASP A 430 1.99 -18.67 53.13
CA ASP A 430 2.30 -19.83 53.97
C ASP A 430 3.13 -20.90 53.23
N GLU A 431 2.87 -21.11 51.94
CA GLU A 431 3.63 -22.03 51.08
C GLU A 431 5.05 -21.53 50.75
N ASN A 432 5.36 -20.25 50.99
CA ASN A 432 6.65 -19.64 50.65
C ASN A 432 7.29 -18.91 51.86
N PRO A 433 7.65 -19.63 52.94
CA PRO A 433 8.12 -19.02 54.19
C PRO A 433 9.46 -18.28 54.05
N GLY A 434 10.36 -18.74 53.18
CA GLY A 434 11.65 -18.07 52.91
C GLY A 434 11.46 -16.68 52.27
N PRO A 435 10.81 -16.61 51.09
CA PRO A 435 10.45 -15.34 50.47
C PRO A 435 9.61 -14.41 51.36
N LEU A 436 8.71 -14.95 52.20
CA LEU A 436 7.93 -14.16 53.16
C LEU A 436 8.84 -13.49 54.20
N SER A 437 9.83 -14.20 54.75
CA SER A 437 10.80 -13.60 55.68
C SER A 437 11.62 -12.48 55.05
N GLU A 438 11.98 -12.60 53.78
CA GLU A 438 12.69 -11.53 53.05
C GLU A 438 11.79 -10.30 52.83
N LEU A 439 10.50 -10.53 52.53
CA LEU A 439 9.52 -9.47 52.33
C LEU A 439 9.23 -8.72 53.63
N LEU A 440 9.08 -9.42 54.76
CA LEU A 440 8.94 -8.83 56.10
C LEU A 440 10.20 -8.05 56.52
N GLY A 441 11.38 -8.50 56.10
CA GLY A 441 12.66 -7.81 56.27
C GLY A 441 12.86 -6.57 55.40
N GLY A 442 11.86 -6.14 54.62
CA GLY A 442 11.87 -4.88 53.85
C GLY A 442 12.41 -5.00 52.42
N LYS A 443 12.62 -6.22 51.89
CA LYS A 443 13.16 -6.41 50.54
C LYS A 443 12.06 -6.34 49.48
N GLU A 444 11.72 -5.13 49.04
CA GLU A 444 10.60 -4.85 48.12
C GLU A 444 10.62 -5.63 46.81
N LYS A 445 11.80 -6.05 46.31
CA LYS A 445 11.92 -6.85 45.08
C LYS A 445 11.18 -8.19 45.15
N VAL A 446 10.99 -8.75 46.35
CA VAL A 446 10.27 -10.01 46.56
C VAL A 446 8.76 -9.85 46.37
N MET A 447 8.25 -8.62 46.43
CA MET A 447 6.82 -8.34 46.24
C MET A 447 6.36 -8.73 44.82
N GLY A 448 7.20 -8.51 43.80
CA GLY A 448 6.90 -8.89 42.41
C GLY A 448 6.76 -10.40 42.21
N PHE A 449 7.51 -11.21 42.98
CA PHE A 449 7.40 -12.66 42.96
C PHE A 449 6.03 -13.13 43.46
N PHE A 450 5.59 -12.60 44.62
CA PHE A 450 4.29 -12.93 45.19
C PHE A 450 3.13 -12.47 44.31
N VAL A 451 3.19 -11.25 43.76
CA VAL A 451 2.18 -10.77 42.80
C VAL A 451 2.10 -11.71 41.59
N GLY A 452 3.23 -12.17 41.05
CA GLY A 452 3.25 -13.13 39.94
C GLY A 452 2.61 -14.48 40.29
N GLN A 453 2.91 -15.04 41.47
CA GLN A 453 2.31 -16.29 41.97
C GLN A 453 0.80 -16.16 42.18
N ILE A 454 0.34 -15.09 42.84
CA ILE A 454 -1.08 -14.85 43.08
C ILE A 454 -1.83 -14.66 41.77
N MET A 455 -1.27 -13.90 40.83
CA MET A 455 -1.88 -13.70 39.50
C MET A 455 -1.99 -15.00 38.70
N LYS A 456 -0.99 -15.89 38.81
CA LYS A 456 -0.98 -17.23 38.18
C LYS A 456 -2.07 -18.12 38.76
N GLU A 457 -2.18 -18.17 40.08
CA GLU A 457 -3.18 -18.98 40.78
C GLU A 457 -4.61 -18.49 40.51
N MET A 458 -4.80 -17.17 40.51
CA MET A 458 -6.06 -16.52 40.19
C MET A 458 -6.40 -16.57 38.69
N LYS A 459 -5.55 -17.18 37.85
CA LYS A 459 -5.75 -17.31 36.39
C LYS A 459 -6.13 -15.99 35.70
N GLY A 460 -5.58 -14.87 36.17
CA GLY A 460 -5.87 -13.53 35.62
C GLY A 460 -7.24 -12.94 36.01
N LYS A 461 -7.98 -13.55 36.96
CA LYS A 461 -9.27 -13.07 37.47
C LYS A 461 -9.16 -11.96 38.53
N ALA A 462 -7.95 -11.60 38.94
CA ALA A 462 -7.73 -10.53 39.92
C ALA A 462 -7.04 -9.32 39.26
N ASN A 463 -7.39 -8.12 39.70
CA ASN A 463 -6.74 -6.89 39.26
C ASN A 463 -5.34 -6.77 39.91
N PRO A 464 -4.25 -6.57 39.14
CA PRO A 464 -2.90 -6.42 39.68
C PRO A 464 -2.76 -5.36 40.78
N ALA A 465 -3.48 -4.23 40.67
CA ALA A 465 -3.44 -3.18 41.68
C ALA A 465 -4.08 -3.66 43.00
N SER A 466 -5.26 -4.29 42.91
CA SER A 466 -5.97 -4.85 44.07
C SER A 466 -5.19 -6.00 44.73
N VAL A 467 -4.52 -6.85 43.95
CA VAL A 467 -3.63 -7.91 44.46
C VAL A 467 -2.48 -7.30 45.25
N ARG A 468 -1.85 -6.23 44.72
CA ARG A 468 -0.73 -5.56 45.39
C ARG A 468 -1.16 -4.91 46.69
N GLU A 469 -2.31 -4.24 46.71
CA GLU A 469 -2.88 -3.60 47.89
C GLU A 469 -3.27 -4.62 48.96
N ALA A 470 -3.96 -5.69 48.57
CA ALA A 470 -4.35 -6.77 49.49
C ALA A 470 -3.14 -7.52 50.05
N LEU A 471 -2.10 -7.74 49.24
CA LEU A 471 -0.85 -8.35 49.68
C LEU A 471 -0.13 -7.46 50.69
N LEU A 472 -0.04 -6.14 50.45
CA LEU A 472 0.55 -5.20 51.40
C LEU A 472 -0.21 -5.20 52.73
N ALA A 473 -1.54 -5.18 52.69
CA ALA A 473 -2.37 -5.24 53.89
C ALA A 473 -2.17 -6.54 54.67
N GLU A 474 -2.04 -7.68 53.99
CA GLU A 474 -1.84 -8.98 54.65
C GLU A 474 -0.41 -9.14 55.20
N VAL A 475 0.60 -8.59 54.53
CA VAL A 475 1.98 -8.56 55.04
C VAL A 475 2.08 -7.69 56.29
N GLU A 476 1.37 -6.55 56.34
CA GLU A 476 1.35 -5.68 57.52
C GLU A 476 0.69 -6.35 58.74
N LYS A 477 -0.32 -7.21 58.53
CA LYS A 477 -0.90 -8.03 59.63
C LYS A 477 0.05 -9.10 60.17
N ARG A 478 1.04 -9.51 59.37
CA ARG A 478 1.99 -10.59 59.67
C ARG A 478 3.36 -10.09 60.14
N LYS A 479 3.56 -8.77 60.14
CA LYS A 479 4.62 -8.10 60.91
C LYS A 479 4.23 -8.06 62.38
#